data_AF-A0A831T4F9-F1
#
_entry.id   AF-A0A831T4F9-F1
#
_cell.length_a   1.000
_cell.length_b   1.000
_cell.length_c   1.000
_cell.angle_alpha   90.00
_cell.angle_beta   90.00
_cell.angle_gamma   90.00
#
_symmetry.space_group_name_H-M   'P 1'
#
loop_
_entity.id
_entity.type
_entity.pdbx_description
1 polymer ?
#
loop_
_entity_poly.entity_id
_entity_poly.type
_entity_poly.pdbx_seq_one_letter_code
_entity_poly.pdbx_strand_id
1 'polypeptide(L)'
;MLESDRIMFEIYKDQTYSDNYRVVYFTELNEHNKEAEINRALAGEHFYDGFIRAYKKDEAKQIIERILERLNEGEEVDPSELDRELAGYMA
;
A
#
# COMPACT_ATOMS: atom_id res chain seq x y z
N MET A 1 -21.54 6.74 -10.33
CA MET A 1 -20.70 5.63 -9.83
C MET A 1 -20.46 5.93 -8.36
N LEU A 2 -20.79 5.01 -7.44
CA LEU A 2 -20.25 5.13 -6.09
C LEU A 2 -18.74 4.88 -6.22
N GLU A 3 -17.93 5.93 -6.12
CA GLU A 3 -16.55 5.72 -5.69
C GLU A 3 -16.64 4.95 -4.38
N SER A 4 -15.90 3.85 -4.27
CA SER A 4 -15.90 3.07 -3.03
C SER A 4 -15.42 3.99 -1.92
N ASP A 5 -16.16 4.08 -0.82
CA ASP A 5 -15.79 4.92 0.35
C ASP A 5 -14.46 4.50 1.00
N ARG A 6 -13.84 3.43 0.49
CA ARG A 6 -12.64 2.78 0.98
C ARG A 6 -11.71 2.47 -0.18
N ILE A 7 -10.42 2.65 0.06
CA ILE A 7 -9.36 2.25 -0.87
C ILE A 7 -8.65 1.06 -0.27
N MET A 8 -8.72 -0.08 -0.96
CA MET A 8 -7.98 -1.28 -0.60
C MET A 8 -6.56 -1.14 -1.07
N PHE A 9 -5.60 -1.41 -0.19
CA PHE A 9 -4.19 -1.34 -0.53
C PHE A 9 -3.40 -2.50 0.09
N GLU A 10 -2.25 -2.79 -0.49
CA GLU A 10 -1.27 -3.73 0.05
C GLU A 10 0.13 -3.18 -0.17
N ILE A 11 0.93 -3.26 0.87
CA ILE A 11 2.38 -3.07 0.87
C ILE A 11 3.02 -4.45 0.84
N TYR A 12 3.92 -4.64 -0.11
CA TYR A 12 4.64 -5.88 -0.31
C TYR A 12 6.11 -5.59 -0.62
N LYS A 13 6.99 -6.53 -0.28
CA LYS A 13 8.38 -6.55 -0.73
C LYS A 13 8.44 -7.22 -2.09
N ASP A 14 8.87 -6.48 -3.11
CA ASP A 14 9.10 -7.04 -4.44
C ASP A 14 10.24 -8.09 -4.32
N GLN A 15 10.04 -9.27 -4.90
CA GLN A 15 11.06 -10.32 -4.97
C GLN A 15 11.45 -10.64 -6.42
N THR A 16 10.79 -10.00 -7.39
CA THR A 16 10.91 -10.33 -8.82
C THR A 16 11.91 -9.44 -9.53
N TYR A 17 11.99 -8.15 -9.16
CA TYR A 17 12.81 -7.18 -9.88
C TYR A 17 13.77 -6.36 -9.00
N SER A 18 13.45 -6.19 -7.72
CA SER A 18 14.23 -5.43 -6.74
C SER A 18 13.82 -5.87 -5.35
N ASP A 19 14.70 -5.83 -4.34
CA ASP A 19 14.36 -6.13 -2.94
C ASP A 19 13.63 -4.97 -2.24
N ASN A 20 12.88 -4.17 -3.01
CA ASN A 20 12.23 -2.94 -2.57
C ASN A 20 10.78 -3.18 -2.16
N TYR A 21 10.33 -2.46 -1.14
CA TYR A 21 8.94 -2.35 -0.73
C TYR A 21 8.15 -1.44 -1.68
N ARG A 22 6.93 -1.87 -2.01
CA ARG A 22 6.01 -1.18 -2.92
C ARG A 22 4.60 -1.25 -2.38
N VAL A 23 3.74 -0.34 -2.84
CA VAL A 23 2.30 -0.35 -2.53
C VAL A 23 1.48 -0.47 -3.80
N VAL A 24 0.40 -1.23 -3.74
CA VAL A 24 -0.66 -1.26 -4.75
C VAL A 24 -1.97 -0.76 -4.13
N TYR A 25 -2.67 0.14 -4.83
CA TYR A 25 -4.00 0.63 -4.44
C TYR A 25 -5.05 0.01 -5.36
N PHE A 26 -5.54 -1.19 -5.00
CA PHE A 26 -6.36 -2.03 -5.87
C PHE A 26 -7.61 -1.36 -6.42
N THR A 27 -8.26 -0.52 -5.62
CA THR A 27 -9.48 0.18 -6.01
C THR A 27 -9.23 1.38 -6.94
N GLU A 28 -7.97 1.77 -7.12
CA GLU A 28 -7.56 2.84 -8.03
C GLU A 28 -6.91 2.32 -9.32
N LEU A 29 -6.82 0.99 -9.46
CA LEU A 29 -6.38 0.36 -10.70
C LEU A 29 -7.45 0.50 -11.79
N ASN A 30 -7.00 0.68 -13.03
CA ASN A 30 -7.83 0.68 -14.22
C ASN A 30 -7.59 -0.62 -15.03
N GLU A 31 -8.44 -0.89 -16.03
CA GLU A 31 -8.36 -2.14 -16.81
C GLU A 31 -6.99 -2.37 -17.46
N HIS A 32 -6.28 -1.31 -17.82
CA HIS A 32 -4.98 -1.41 -18.50
C HIS A 32 -3.85 -1.87 -17.56
N ASN A 33 -3.88 -1.48 -16.28
CA ASN A 33 -2.80 -1.78 -15.33
C ASN A 33 -3.18 -2.85 -14.30
N LYS A 34 -4.47 -3.15 -14.14
CA LYS A 34 -4.97 -3.98 -13.04
C LYS A 34 -4.32 -5.37 -12.99
N GLU A 35 -4.30 -6.09 -14.11
CA GLU A 35 -3.74 -7.44 -14.15
C GLU A 35 -2.24 -7.44 -13.83
N ALA A 36 -1.50 -6.48 -14.39
CA ALA A 36 -0.06 -6.37 -14.16
C ALA A 36 0.27 -6.05 -12.69
N GLU A 37 -0.44 -5.10 -12.07
CA GLU A 37 -0.18 -4.73 -10.67
C GLU A 37 -0.61 -5.83 -9.69
N ILE A 38 -1.73 -6.51 -9.95
CA ILE A 38 -2.16 -7.67 -9.14
C ILE A 38 -1.11 -8.78 -9.21
N ASN A 39 -0.64 -9.12 -10.41
CA ASN A 39 0.37 -10.17 -10.57
C ASN A 39 1.68 -9.82 -9.85
N ARG A 40 2.09 -8.55 -9.81
CA ARG A 40 3.27 -8.11 -9.05
C ARG A 40 3.08 -8.25 -7.55
N ALA A 41 1.93 -7.81 -7.02
CA ALA A 41 1.64 -7.92 -5.60
C ALA A 41 1.61 -9.39 -5.16
N LEU A 42 0.97 -10.27 -5.95
CA LEU A 42 0.93 -11.71 -5.69
C LEU A 42 2.29 -12.41 -5.76
N ALA A 43 3.23 -11.88 -6.55
CA ALA A 43 4.59 -12.39 -6.64
C ALA A 43 5.52 -11.83 -5.54
N GLY A 44 5.08 -10.77 -4.85
CA GLY A 44 5.80 -10.17 -3.74
C GLY A 44 5.57 -10.90 -2.43
N GLU A 45 6.39 -10.56 -1.44
CA GLU A 45 6.17 -10.97 -0.06
C GLU A 45 5.31 -9.92 0.65
N HIS A 46 4.18 -10.38 1.18
CA HIS A 46 3.26 -9.53 1.93
C HIS A 46 3.95 -8.86 3.14
N PHE A 47 3.69 -7.57 3.35
CA PHE A 47 4.17 -6.83 4.51
C PHE A 47 3.04 -6.21 5.35
N TYR A 48 2.10 -5.50 4.73
CA TYR A 48 0.97 -4.87 5.40
C TYR A 48 -0.16 -4.59 4.41
N ASP A 49 -1.42 -4.76 4.81
CA ASP A 49 -2.57 -4.41 3.98
C ASP A 49 -3.69 -3.72 4.77
N GLY A 50 -4.65 -3.17 4.04
CA GLY A 50 -5.92 -2.79 4.64
C GLY A 50 -6.74 -1.85 3.78
N PHE A 51 -7.59 -1.07 4.47
CA PHE A 51 -8.53 -0.16 3.84
C PHE A 51 -8.41 1.25 4.42
N ILE A 52 -8.08 2.23 3.58
CA ILE A 52 -8.10 3.66 3.95
C ILE A 52 -9.41 4.31 3.51
N ARG A 53 -9.86 5.32 4.24
CA ARG A 53 -11.06 6.10 3.88
C ARG A 53 -10.77 6.95 2.65
N ALA A 54 -11.62 6.85 1.63
CA ALA A 54 -11.39 7.55 0.36
C ALA A 54 -11.26 9.08 0.50
N TYR A 55 -12.00 9.70 1.42
CA TYR A 55 -11.94 11.15 1.68
C TYR A 55 -10.66 11.62 2.40
N LYS A 56 -9.83 10.68 2.87
CA LYS A 56 -8.61 10.88 3.65
C LYS A 56 -7.40 10.23 2.97
N LYS A 57 -7.56 9.89 1.69
CA LYS A 57 -6.63 9.03 0.96
C LYS A 57 -5.28 9.70 0.74
N ASP A 58 -5.27 11.00 0.48
CA ASP A 58 -4.04 11.71 0.11
C ASP A 58 -3.10 11.77 1.32
N GLU A 59 -3.63 12.05 2.50
CA GLU A 59 -2.85 12.02 3.75
C GLU A 59 -2.39 10.60 4.10
N ALA A 60 -3.24 9.59 3.92
CA ALA A 60 -2.86 8.20 4.17
C ALA A 60 -1.76 7.71 3.21
N LYS A 61 -1.83 8.11 1.93
CA LYS A 61 -0.80 7.81 0.93
C LYS A 61 0.54 8.45 1.26
N GLN A 62 0.54 9.69 1.75
CA GLN A 62 1.79 10.35 2.20
C GLN A 62 2.44 9.61 3.37
N ILE A 63 1.65 9.07 4.30
CA ILE A 63 2.16 8.25 5.40
C ILE A 63 2.78 6.97 4.84
N ILE A 64 2.05 6.26 3.96
CA ILE A 64 2.55 5.04 3.31
C ILE A 64 3.84 5.31 2.54
N GLU A 65 3.91 6.38 1.75
CA GLU A 65 5.10 6.76 0.99
C GLU A 65 6.32 6.97 1.88
N ARG A 66 6.18 7.69 3.01
CA ARG A 66 7.28 7.89 3.97
C ARG A 66 7.75 6.59 4.62
N ILE A 67 6.83 5.67 4.90
CA ILE A 67 7.16 4.35 5.44
C ILE A 67 7.90 3.51 4.39
N LEU A 68 7.47 3.56 3.13
CA LEU A 68 8.15 2.88 2.03
C LEU A 68 9.57 3.41 1.81
N GLU A 69 9.77 4.72 1.91
CA GLU A 69 11.12 5.33 1.84
C GLU A 69 12.03 4.73 2.93
N ARG A 70 11.59 4.72 4.19
CA ARG A 70 12.34 4.14 5.32
C ARG A 70 12.66 2.67 5.13
N LEU A 71 11.66 1.86 4.78
CA LEU A 71 11.83 0.44 4.48
C LEU A 71 12.84 0.19 3.36
N ASN A 72 12.79 1.01 2.30
CA ASN A 72 13.70 0.92 1.15
C ASN A 72 15.11 1.46 1.43
N GLU A 73 15.28 2.29 2.47
CA GLU A 73 16.60 2.67 3.00
C GLU A 73 17.22 1.59 3.90
N GLY A 74 16.48 0.49 4.16
CA GLY A 74 16.91 -0.63 4.98
C GLY A 74 16.58 -0.46 6.46
N GLU A 75 15.71 0.49 6.82
CA GLU A 75 15.19 0.61 8.18
C GLU A 75 14.23 -0.56 8.47
N GLU A 76 14.42 -1.21 9.62
CA GLU A 76 13.46 -2.19 10.13
C GLU A 76 12.25 -1.46 10.71
N VAL A 77 11.18 -1.35 9.92
CA VAL A 77 9.89 -0.80 10.36
C VAL A 77 8.97 -1.92 10.81
N ASP A 78 8.44 -1.82 12.03
CA ASP A 78 7.46 -2.76 12.57
C ASP A 78 6.06 -2.49 11.96
N PRO A 79 5.34 -3.51 11.45
CA PRO A 79 3.97 -3.34 10.94
C PRO A 79 3.01 -2.62 11.90
N SER A 80 3.19 -2.76 13.22
CA SER A 80 2.41 -2.05 14.23
C SER A 80 2.62 -0.53 14.23
N GLU A 81 3.70 -0.04 13.63
CA GLU A 81 3.91 1.38 13.38
C GLU A 81 2.96 1.92 12.32
N LEU A 82 2.74 1.15 11.24
CA LEU A 82 1.74 1.49 10.23
C LEU A 82 0.34 1.52 10.83
N ASP A 83 0.00 0.57 11.71
CA ASP A 83 -1.27 0.59 12.44
C ASP A 83 -1.45 1.91 13.21
N ARG A 84 -0.42 2.36 13.91
CA ARG A 84 -0.46 3.60 14.72
C ARG A 84 -0.57 4.85 13.84
N GLU A 85 0.24 4.95 12.79
CA GLU A 85 0.26 6.13 11.91
C GLU A 85 -1.01 6.20 11.05
N LEU A 86 -1.54 5.05 10.60
CA LEU A 86 -2.73 4.98 9.76
C LEU A 86 -4.05 4.93 10.56
N ALA A 87 -4.04 4.70 11.88
CA ALA A 87 -5.25 4.54 12.69
C ALA A 87 -6.34 5.61 12.44
N GLY A 88 -5.94 6.87 12.22
CA GLY A 88 -6.87 7.99 11.94
C GLY A 88 -7.46 8.02 10.52
N TYR A 89 -6.96 7.17 9.64
CA TYR A 89 -7.24 7.14 8.20
C TYR A 89 -7.86 5.81 7.75
N MET A 90 -7.74 4.76 8.55
CA MET A 90 -8.31 3.44 8.28
C MET A 90 -9.85 3.42 8.36
N ALA A 91 -10.47 2.55 7.58
CA ALA A 91 -11.92 2.52 7.31
C ALA A 91 -12.71 1.41 8.02
#